data_AF-A0A7C1VB31-F1
#
_entry.id   AF-A0A7C1VB31-F1
#
_cell.length_a   1.000
_cell.length_b   1.000
_cell.length_c   1.000
_cell.angle_alpha   90.00
_cell.angle_beta   90.00
_cell.angle_gamma   90.00
#
_symmetry.space_group_name_H-M   'P 1'
#
loop_
_entity.id
_entity.type
_entity.pdbx_description
1 polymer ?
#
loop_
_entity_poly.entity_id
_entity_poly.type
_entity_poly.pdbx_seq_one_letter_code
_entity_poly.pdbx_strand_id
1 'polypeptide(L)' 'MSEKNTPPPPRLPPSFKVDEDFCLFHKGEIGNETYICPNCKTRYCLKCAKEAKLSQKPCIKCKSLILL' A
#
# COMPACT_ATOMS: atom_id res chain seq x y z
N MET A 1 37.78 -19.47 35.55
CA MET A 1 37.13 -19.45 34.22
C MET A 1 35.96 -18.50 34.31
N SER A 2 36.03 -17.31 33.72
CA SER A 2 34.99 -16.29 33.84
C SER A 2 33.93 -16.52 32.77
N GLU A 3 32.82 -17.14 33.17
CA GLU A 3 31.67 -17.41 32.32
C GLU A 3 30.99 -16.09 31.94
N LYS A 4 31.19 -15.69 30.68
CA LYS A 4 30.69 -14.45 30.10
C LYS A 4 29.18 -14.58 29.91
N ASN A 5 28.42 -14.16 30.92
CA ASN A 5 26.96 -14.03 30.89
C ASN A 5 26.56 -12.90 29.92
N THR A 6 26.61 -13.14 28.62
CA THR A 6 26.03 -12.23 27.65
C THR A 6 24.51 -12.43 27.62
N PRO A 7 23.71 -11.35 27.75
CA PRO A 7 22.27 -11.46 27.62
C PRO A 7 21.89 -12.02 26.24
N PRO A 8 20.80 -12.80 26.16
CA PRO A 8 20.33 -13.34 24.89
C PRO A 8 20.04 -12.20 23.90
N PRO A 9 20.27 -12.41 22.59
CA PRO A 9 20.01 -11.39 21.59
C PRO A 9 18.53 -10.97 21.62
N PRO A 10 18.23 -9.68 21.36
CA PRO A 10 16.86 -9.21 21.25
C PRO A 10 16.13 -10.01 20.17
N ARG A 11 15.00 -10.62 20.52
CA ARG A 11 14.12 -11.26 19.53
C ARG A 11 13.48 -10.16 18.70
N LEU A 12 13.90 -10.03 17.44
CA LEU A 12 13.23 -9.16 16.48
C LEU A 12 11.78 -9.64 16.30
N PRO A 13 10.79 -8.74 16.26
CA PRO A 13 9.43 -9.12 15.93
C PRO A 13 9.39 -9.66 14.49
N PRO A 14 8.48 -10.60 14.17
CA PRO A 14 8.32 -11.09 12.81
C PRO A 14 8.03 -9.90 11.89
N SER A 15 8.72 -9.84 10.75
CA SER A 15 8.49 -8.84 9.72
C SER A 15 7.06 -8.99 9.19
N PHE A 16 6.12 -8.26 9.79
CA PHE A 16 4.79 -8.07 9.25
C PHE A 16 4.94 -7.33 7.92
N LYS A 17 4.87 -8.08 6.81
CA LYS A 17 4.54 -7.49 5.52
C LYS A 17 3.10 -7.02 5.68
N VAL A 18 2.91 -5.73 5.92
CA VAL A 18 1.58 -5.13 5.85
C VAL A 18 1.12 -5.35 4.42
N ASP A 19 0.13 -6.23 4.22
CA ASP A 19 -0.50 -6.44 2.92
C ASP A 19 -0.88 -5.09 2.34
N GLU A 20 -0.19 -4.69 1.27
CA GLU A 20 -0.27 -3.36 0.64
C GLU A 20 -1.53 -3.21 -0.23
N ASP A 21 -2.43 -4.19 -0.18
CA ASP A 21 -3.60 -4.32 -1.03
C ASP A 21 -4.80 -3.57 -0.46
N PHE A 22 -4.63 -2.29 -0.12
CA PHE A 22 -5.73 -1.42 0.33
C PHE A 22 -6.01 -0.28 -0.64
N CYS A 23 -7.23 -0.24 -1.18
CA CYS A 23 -7.70 0.79 -2.08
C CYS A 23 -8.31 1.95 -1.29
N LEU A 24 -7.74 3.15 -1.43
CA LEU A 24 -8.27 4.32 -0.73
C LEU A 24 -9.59 4.85 -1.34
N PHE A 25 -9.95 4.45 -2.56
CA PHE A 25 -11.19 4.92 -3.21
C PHE A 25 -12.44 4.29 -2.60
N HIS A 26 -12.46 2.95 -2.52
CA HIS A 26 -13.57 2.21 -1.90
C HIS A 26 -13.30 1.81 -0.44
N LYS A 27 -12.13 2.18 0.10
CA LYS A 27 -11.69 1.90 1.48
C LYS A 27 -11.79 0.42 1.84
N GLY A 28 -11.26 -0.44 0.97
CA GLY A 28 -11.23 -1.88 1.18
C GLY A 28 -10.10 -2.52 0.40
N GLU A 29 -10.14 -3.84 0.28
CA GLU A 29 -9.05 -4.60 -0.33
C GLU A 29 -8.93 -4.33 -1.84
N ILE A 30 -7.71 -4.29 -2.37
CA ILE A 30 -7.44 -4.21 -3.80
C ILE A 30 -7.71 -5.60 -4.39
N GLY A 31 -8.66 -5.68 -5.33
CA GLY A 31 -8.96 -6.92 -6.03
C GLY A 31 -7.87 -7.31 -7.05
N ASN A 32 -8.13 -8.38 -7.80
CA ASN A 32 -7.18 -8.95 -8.79
C ASN A 32 -6.57 -7.94 -9.79
N GLU A 33 -7.27 -6.85 -10.10
CA GLU A 33 -6.79 -5.81 -11.00
C GLU A 33 -6.39 -4.55 -10.25
N THR A 34 -5.10 -4.28 -10.21
CA THR A 34 -4.52 -3.10 -9.56
C THR A 34 -4.13 -2.04 -10.59
N TYR A 35 -4.60 -0.81 -10.38
CA TYR A 35 -4.07 0.37 -11.03
C TYR A 35 -3.04 1.04 -10.13
N ILE A 36 -1.86 1.34 -10.67
CA ILE A 36 -0.80 2.05 -9.97
C ILE A 36 -0.76 3.48 -10.48
N CYS A 37 -0.95 4.45 -9.59
CA CYS A 37 -0.86 5.86 -9.98
C CYS A 37 0.56 6.18 -10.48
N PRO A 38 0.74 6.73 -11.70
CA PRO A 38 2.06 7.02 -12.24
C PRO A 38 2.80 8.14 -11.48
N ASN A 39 2.06 9.00 -10.77
CA ASN A 39 2.63 10.13 -10.02
C ASN A 39 3.15 9.72 -8.63
N CYS A 40 2.35 8.96 -7.85
CA CYS A 40 2.67 8.65 -6.45
C CYS A 40 2.84 7.16 -6.16
N LYS A 41 2.77 6.30 -7.18
CA LYS A 41 2.87 4.84 -7.09
C LYS A 41 1.85 4.21 -6.14
N THR A 42 0.78 4.91 -5.82
CA THR A 42 -0.29 4.39 -4.97
C THR A 42 -1.10 3.37 -5.74
N ARG A 43 -1.33 2.21 -5.11
CA ARG A 43 -2.14 1.13 -5.66
C ARG A 43 -3.62 1.40 -5.38
N TYR A 44 -4.44 1.18 -6.40
CA TYR A 44 -5.90 1.31 -6.36
C TYR A 44 -6.54 0.16 -7.11
N CYS A 45 -7.81 -0.11 -6.88
CA CYS A 45 -8.57 -0.98 -7.79
C CYS A 45 -8.68 -0.35 -9.18
N LEU A 46 -8.50 -1.17 -10.21
CA LEU A 46 -8.65 -0.75 -11.60
C LEU A 46 -10.07 -0.23 -11.89
N LYS A 47 -11.09 -0.85 -11.28
CA LYS A 47 -12.49 -0.36 -11.30
C LYS A 47 -12.61 1.05 -10.72
N CYS A 48 -12.10 1.27 -9.51
CA CYS A 48 -12.15 2.58 -8.87
C CYS A 48 -11.37 3.65 -9.63
N ALA A 49 -10.24 3.28 -10.23
CA ALA A 49 -9.47 4.19 -11.07
C ALA A 49 -10.24 4.56 -12.36
N LYS A 50 -10.94 3.61 -12.99
CA LYS A 50 -11.84 3.89 -14.13
C LYS A 50 -12.98 4.83 -13.75
N GLU A 51 -13.66 4.56 -12.63
CA GLU A 51 -14.73 5.42 -12.12
C GLU A 51 -14.21 6.81 -11.76
N ALA A 52 -13.02 6.90 -11.16
CA ALA A 52 -12.38 8.16 -10.85
C ALA A 52 -12.05 8.96 -12.12
N LYS A 53 -11.54 8.30 -13.17
CA LYS A 53 -11.31 8.94 -14.48
C LYS A 53 -12.61 9.48 -15.08
N LEU A 54 -13.70 8.70 -15.04
CA LEU A 54 -15.02 9.11 -15.53
C LEU A 54 -15.62 10.27 -14.73
N SER A 55 -15.49 10.23 -13.40
CA SER A 55 -15.95 11.28 -12.48
C SER A 55 -14.98 12.46 -12.36
N GLN A 56 -13.90 12.48 -13.17
CA GLN A 56 -12.79 13.45 -13.07
C GLN A 56 -12.22 13.61 -11.65
N LYS A 57 -12.30 12.55 -10.83
CA LYS A 57 -11.75 12.53 -9.47
C LYS A 57 -10.23 12.33 -9.54
N PRO A 58 -9.45 13.18 -8.86
CA PRO A 58 -8.02 13.01 -8.78
C PRO A 58 -7.63 11.86 -7.84
N CYS A 59 -6.37 11.43 -7.92
CA CYS A 59 -5.75 10.51 -6.99
C CYS A 59 -5.84 11.06 -5.56
N ILE A 60 -6.30 10.22 -4.62
CA ILE A 60 -6.49 10.62 -3.22
C ILE A 60 -5.16 11.04 -2.57
N LYS A 61 -4.04 10.43 -2.97
CA LYS A 61 -2.74 10.65 -2.33
C LYS A 61 -1.99 11.87 -2.89
N CYS A 62 -1.90 12.02 -4.21
CA CYS A 62 -1.14 13.11 -4.84
C CYS A 62 -1.98 14.17 -5.55
N LYS A 63 -3.31 14.04 -5.54
CA LYS A 63 -4.25 14.94 -6.23
C LYS A 63 -4.04 15.09 -7.74
N SER A 64 -3.20 14.24 -8.35
CA SER A 64 -3.02 14.19 -9.81
C SER A 64 -4.19 13.46 -10.49
N LEU A 65 -4.45 13.78 -11.75
CA LEU A 65 -5.47 13.08 -12.54
C LEU A 65 -5.14 11.58 -12.68
N ILE A 66 -6.19 10.76 -12.67
CA ILE A 66 -6.08 9.33 -12.94
C ILE A 66 -5.92 9.14 -14.45
N LEU A 67 -4.69 8.84 -14.86
CA LEU A 67 -4.30 8.57 -16.24
C LEU A 67 -4.25 7.06 -16.42
N LEU A 68 -5.39 6.49 -16.78
CA LEU A 68 -5.58 5.06 -17.07
C LEU A 68 -5.61 4.80 -18.57
#